data_AF-F3BD26-F1
#
_entry.id   AF-F3BD26-F1
#
_cell.length_a   1.000
_cell.length_b   1.000
_cell.length_c   1.000
_cell.angle_alpha   90.00
_cell.angle_beta   90.00
_cell.angle_gamma   90.00
#
_symmetry.space_group_name_H-M   'P 1'
#
loop_
_entity.id
_entity.type
_entity.pdbx_description
1 polymer ?
#
loop_
_entity_poly.entity_id
_entity_poly.type
_entity_poly.pdbx_seq_one_letter_code
_entity_poly.pdbx_strand_id
1 'polypeptide(L)'
;MAVTKDTVYIKGEQNVEVTKSEVTLGDILSIECANLEMIPKIKALKLLKVQNNGKHRYVVSVLKIIECIHRQYPNVDIENLGKEDIIITCEDQKTPNKFIHWTKVAVVTAITFVGAAFSIMAFNNDVETTKLFGQIYTLLMGKQSSGFTVLELMYCVGLIVGILIFFNHFGGKKFSVDPTPMEVEMRLYENDIQTTLIENYSRKEKELDVGKTTSAGTHRA
;
A
#
# COMPACT_ATOMS: atom_id res chain seq x y z
N MET A 1 49.07 7.51 7.99
CA MET A 1 48.28 6.27 8.03
C MET A 1 46.85 6.66 7.70
N ALA A 2 46.30 6.18 6.58
CA ALA A 2 44.91 6.46 6.24
C ALA A 2 44.03 5.79 7.30
N VAL A 3 43.26 6.57 8.04
CA VAL A 3 42.18 6.02 8.87
C VAL A 3 41.20 5.42 7.87
N THR A 4 41.21 4.09 7.72
CA THR A 4 40.19 3.35 6.98
C THR A 4 38.90 3.53 7.76
N LYS A 5 38.11 4.54 7.36
CA LYS A 5 36.75 4.67 7.84
C LYS A 5 35.94 3.52 7.25
N ASP A 6 35.25 2.80 8.12
CA ASP A 6 34.31 1.79 7.67
C ASP A 6 33.09 2.50 7.07
N THR A 7 32.69 2.11 5.86
CA THR A 7 31.47 2.61 5.22
C THR A 7 30.31 1.67 5.53
N VAL A 8 29.20 2.25 5.99
CA VAL A 8 27.95 1.54 6.29
C VAL A 8 26.88 1.96 5.29
N TYR A 9 26.38 0.98 4.55
CA TYR A 9 25.26 1.15 3.64
C TYR A 9 23.96 0.87 4.38
N ILE A 10 23.04 1.83 4.33
CA ILE A 10 21.69 1.68 4.88
C ILE A 10 20.66 1.72 3.77
N LYS A 11 19.66 0.85 3.86
CA LYS A 11 18.51 0.83 2.96
C LYS A 11 17.24 0.67 3.77
N GLY A 12 16.46 1.75 3.85
CA GLY A 12 15.13 1.77 4.45
C GLY A 12 14.02 1.70 3.40
N GLU A 13 12.95 0.98 3.75
CA GLU A 13 11.69 1.05 3.02
C GLU A 13 10.87 2.27 3.45
N GLN A 14 9.97 2.74 2.59
CA GLN A 14 9.20 3.96 2.86
C GLN A 14 8.19 3.78 4.01
N ASN A 15 7.70 2.56 4.21
CA ASN A 15 6.71 2.25 5.24
C ASN A 15 7.07 0.92 5.92
N VAL A 16 7.21 0.95 7.24
CA VAL A 16 7.54 -0.22 8.08
C VAL A 16 6.48 -0.34 9.18
N GLU A 17 5.87 -1.51 9.28
CA GLU A 17 4.92 -1.84 10.34
C GLU A 17 5.63 -2.57 11.48
N VAL A 18 5.52 -2.05 12.70
CA VAL A 18 6.18 -2.61 13.89
C VAL A 18 5.17 -2.83 15.01
N THR A 19 5.17 -4.04 15.57
CA THR A 19 4.27 -4.44 16.67
C THR A 19 4.96 -4.36 18.05
N LYS A 20 6.26 -4.05 18.09
CA LYS A 20 7.06 -3.96 19.33
C LYS A 20 7.02 -2.54 19.89
N SER A 21 7.00 -2.42 21.22
CA SER A 21 7.05 -1.11 21.90
C SER A 21 8.41 -0.41 21.77
N GLU A 22 9.48 -1.15 21.49
CA GLU A 22 10.81 -0.61 21.21
C GLU A 22 11.21 -0.99 19.79
N VAL A 23 11.45 0.03 18.96
CA VAL A 23 11.82 -0.17 17.55
C VAL A 23 13.33 0.01 17.40
N THR A 24 14.00 -1.03 16.89
CA THR A 24 15.44 -1.00 16.62
C THR A 24 15.72 -0.66 15.16
N LEU A 25 16.94 -0.19 14.86
CA LEU A 25 17.34 0.07 13.47
C LEU A 25 17.31 -1.19 12.61
N GLY A 26 17.58 -2.37 13.17
CA GLY A 26 17.49 -3.63 12.45
C GLY A 26 16.07 -4.05 12.08
N ASP A 27 15.04 -3.53 12.76
CA ASP A 27 13.64 -3.79 12.39
C ASP A 27 13.18 -2.89 11.22
N ILE A 28 13.87 -1.77 10.98
CA ILE A 28 13.45 -0.74 10.00
C ILE A 28 14.35 -0.74 8.74
N LEU A 29 15.64 -1.06 8.92
CA LEU A 29 16.65 -0.89 7.89
C LEU A 29 17.36 -2.21 7.56
N SER A 30 17.62 -2.40 6.27
CA SER A 30 18.67 -3.30 5.81
C SER A 30 20.01 -2.58 5.91
N ILE A 31 20.98 -3.19 6.58
CA ILE A 31 22.30 -2.61 6.85
C ILE A 31 23.36 -3.57 6.33
N GLU A 32 24.28 -3.04 5.54
CA GLU A 32 25.44 -3.75 5.00
C GLU A 32 26.73 -2.97 5.30
N CYS A 33 27.79 -3.66 5.70
CA CYS A 33 29.08 -3.03 6.00
C CYS A 33 30.22 -4.02 5.73
N ALA A 34 31.38 -3.52 5.31
CA ALA A 34 32.58 -4.35 5.17
C ALA A 34 33.04 -4.97 6.50
N ASN A 35 32.74 -4.31 7.62
CA ASN A 35 33.04 -4.78 8.97
C ASN A 35 31.84 -5.53 9.57
N LEU A 36 31.90 -6.87 9.52
CA LEU A 36 30.82 -7.75 9.97
C LEU A 36 30.48 -7.61 11.46
N GLU A 37 31.42 -7.16 12.30
CA GLU A 37 31.17 -6.95 13.73
C GLU A 37 30.30 -5.72 14.02
N MET A 38 30.23 -4.78 13.08
CA MET A 38 29.51 -3.53 13.22
C MET A 38 28.02 -3.71 12.92
N ILE A 39 27.67 -4.59 11.99
CA ILE A 39 26.30 -4.88 11.56
C ILE A 39 25.36 -5.20 12.76
N PRO A 40 25.65 -6.17 13.63
CA PRO A 40 24.76 -6.50 14.75
C PRO A 40 24.69 -5.36 15.78
N LYS A 41 25.77 -4.59 15.95
CA LYS A 41 25.82 -3.45 16.88
C LYS A 41 24.91 -2.31 16.43
N ILE A 42 24.94 -1.98 15.14
CA ILE A 42 24.06 -0.96 14.56
C ILE A 42 22.61 -1.43 14.56
N LYS A 43 22.36 -2.71 14.21
CA LYS A 43 21.01 -3.28 14.24
C LYS A 43 20.34 -3.21 15.62
N ALA A 44 21.11 -3.34 16.70
CA ALA A 44 20.61 -3.29 18.08
C ALA A 44 20.32 -1.85 18.59
N LEU A 45 20.66 -0.81 17.82
CA LEU A 45 20.41 0.57 18.21
C LEU A 45 18.91 0.85 18.27
N LYS A 46 18.47 1.43 19.40
CA LYS A 46 17.07 1.80 19.61
C LYS A 46 16.82 3.17 19.00
N LEU A 47 15.88 3.25 18.05
CA LEU A 47 15.52 4.49 17.39
C LEU A 47 14.38 5.20 18.13
N LEU A 48 13.32 4.46 18.45
CA LEU A 48 12.11 5.00 19.05
C LEU A 48 11.54 4.07 20.12
N LYS A 49 11.03 4.69 21.19
CA LYS A 49 10.20 4.04 22.19
C LYS A 49 8.76 4.49 21.97
N VAL A 50 7.92 3.55 21.55
CA VAL A 50 6.50 3.79 21.31
C VAL A 50 5.84 3.99 22.67
N GLN A 51 5.17 5.14 22.85
CA GLN A 51 4.35 5.34 24.03
C GLN A 51 3.07 4.50 23.87
N ASN A 52 2.80 3.67 24.88
CA ASN A 52 1.90 2.50 24.84
C ASN A 52 0.41 2.85 24.80
N ASN A 53 0.00 3.82 23.97
CA ASN A 53 -1.35 4.36 24.00
C ASN A 53 -1.91 4.69 22.60
N GLY A 54 -2.04 3.66 21.75
CA GLY A 54 -2.82 3.73 20.50
C GLY A 54 -2.05 3.45 19.22
N LYS A 55 -2.76 3.50 18.08
CA LYS A 55 -2.16 3.46 16.74
C LYS A 55 -1.40 4.76 16.51
N HIS A 56 -0.08 4.69 16.47
CA HIS A 56 0.78 5.86 16.24
C HIS A 56 1.58 5.68 14.96
N ARG A 57 1.57 6.70 14.11
CA ARG A 57 2.42 6.81 12.92
C ARG A 57 3.46 7.89 13.16
N TYR A 58 4.72 7.53 12.99
CA TYR A 58 5.86 8.42 13.08
C TYR A 58 6.54 8.52 11.72
N VAL A 59 6.92 9.73 11.31
CA VAL A 59 7.76 9.94 10.13
C VAL A 59 9.15 10.29 10.65
N VAL A 60 10.14 9.49 10.29
CA VAL A 60 11.54 9.66 10.71
C VAL A 60 12.39 9.93 9.49
N SER A 61 13.12 11.05 9.51
CA SER A 61 14.11 11.33 8.47
C SER A 61 15.32 10.42 8.62
N VAL A 62 15.90 9.98 7.51
CA VAL A 62 17.16 9.22 7.50
C VAL A 62 18.28 10.00 8.16
N LEU A 63 18.29 11.34 8.09
CA LEU A 63 19.28 12.14 8.80
C LEU A 63 19.22 11.90 10.32
N LYS A 64 18.03 11.70 10.89
CA LYS A 64 17.88 11.39 12.32
C LYS A 64 18.47 10.04 12.69
N ILE A 65 18.37 9.08 11.78
CA ILE A 65 18.98 7.76 11.93
C ILE A 65 20.51 7.86 11.83
N ILE A 66 21.02 8.62 10.86
CA ILE A 66 22.45 8.90 10.69
C ILE A 66 23.02 9.57 11.95
N GLU A 67 22.31 10.56 12.51
CA GLU A 67 22.68 11.21 13.78
C GLU A 67 22.76 10.19 14.93
N CYS A 68 21.79 9.28 15.02
CA CYS A 68 21.75 8.23 16.04
C CYS A 68 22.95 7.27 15.94
N ILE A 69 23.34 6.89 14.73
CA ILE A 69 24.49 6.01 14.47
C ILE A 69 25.80 6.76 14.78
N HIS A 70 25.99 7.97 14.24
CA HIS A 70 27.21 8.77 14.47
C HIS A 70 27.44 9.09 15.95
N ARG A 71 26.37 9.22 16.75
CA ARG A 71 26.48 9.44 18.19
C ARG A 71 27.17 8.28 18.92
N GLN A 72 27.01 7.05 18.44
CA GLN A 72 27.69 5.87 19.01
C GLN A 72 28.96 5.47 18.25
N TYR A 73 29.01 5.74 16.95
CA TYR A 73 30.11 5.37 16.06
C TYR A 73 30.52 6.58 15.19
N PRO A 74 31.31 7.53 15.74
CA PRO A 74 31.68 8.76 15.04
C PRO A 74 32.69 8.57 13.88
N ASN A 75 33.32 7.40 13.79
CA ASN A 75 34.36 7.09 12.79
C ASN A 75 33.83 6.29 11.58
N VAL A 76 32.52 6.29 11.38
CA VAL A 76 31.83 5.54 10.31
C VAL A 76 31.30 6.53 9.29
N ASP A 77 31.47 6.23 8.01
CA ASP A 77 30.81 6.97 6.93
C ASP A 77 29.52 6.23 6.55
N ILE A 78 28.38 6.93 6.47
CA ILE A 78 27.07 6.32 6.21
C ILE A 78 26.58 6.73 4.84
N GLU A 79 26.17 5.75 4.03
CA GLU A 79 25.60 5.95 2.70
C GLU A 79 24.16 5.44 2.66
N ASN A 80 23.21 6.31 2.33
CA ASN A 80 21.80 5.94 2.19
C ASN A 80 21.51 5.48 0.76
N LEU A 81 21.06 4.23 0.63
CA LEU A 81 20.58 3.63 -0.62
C LEU A 81 19.06 3.46 -0.64
N GLY A 82 18.38 3.85 0.44
CA GLY A 82 16.92 3.74 0.61
C GLY A 82 16.18 5.05 0.38
N LYS A 83 14.97 5.12 0.95
CA LYS A 83 14.15 6.33 0.97
C LYS A 83 14.69 7.35 1.98
N GLU A 84 14.45 8.64 1.75
CA GLU A 84 14.93 9.73 2.62
C GLU A 84 14.12 9.86 3.91
N ASP A 85 12.81 9.58 3.83
CA ASP A 85 11.90 9.57 4.97
C ASP A 85 11.23 8.21 5.12
N ILE A 86 11.13 7.74 6.37
CA ILE A 86 10.60 6.44 6.73
C ILE A 86 9.37 6.61 7.61
N ILE A 87 8.25 6.01 7.20
CA ILE A 87 7.01 5.97 7.97
C ILE A 87 7.03 4.71 8.84
N ILE A 88 7.01 4.90 10.15
CA ILE A 88 6.91 3.82 11.13
C ILE A 88 5.49 3.78 11.65
N THR A 89 4.75 2.74 11.27
CA THR A 89 3.39 2.49 11.75
C THR A 89 3.45 1.51 12.91
N CYS A 90 3.09 1.99 14.11
CA CYS A 90 2.95 1.16 15.29
C CYS A 90 1.48 0.79 15.45
N GLU A 91 1.15 -0.46 15.15
CA GLU A 91 -0.20 -0.98 15.29
C GLU A 91 -0.26 -2.03 16.40
N ASP A 92 -1.07 -1.74 17.43
CA ASP A 92 -1.53 -2.77 18.35
C ASP A 92 -2.45 -3.70 17.56
N GLN A 93 -2.01 -4.93 17.32
CA GLN A 93 -2.82 -5.98 16.69
C GLN A 93 -3.93 -6.45 17.66
N LYS A 94 -4.84 -5.56 18.05
CA LYS A 94 -6.13 -5.95 18.59
C LYS A 94 -6.97 -6.38 17.39
N THR A 95 -6.84 -7.65 17.01
CA THR A 95 -7.68 -8.25 15.98
C THR A 95 -9.14 -8.03 16.39
N PRO A 96 -9.93 -7.25 15.64
CA PRO A 96 -11.34 -7.11 15.94
C PRO A 96 -11.99 -8.50 15.86
N ASN A 97 -13.05 -8.71 16.64
CA ASN A 97 -13.77 -9.97 16.66
C ASN A 97 -14.10 -10.40 15.22
N LYS A 98 -13.59 -11.57 14.79
CA LYS A 98 -13.64 -12.04 13.39
C LYS A 98 -15.06 -11.96 12.80
N PHE A 99 -16.07 -12.21 13.62
CA PHE A 99 -17.48 -12.16 13.22
C PHE A 99 -17.90 -10.75 12.74
N ILE A 100 -17.56 -9.70 13.49
CA ILE A 100 -17.92 -8.32 13.13
C ILE A 100 -17.23 -7.91 11.83
N HIS A 101 -15.98 -8.35 11.62
CA HIS A 101 -15.25 -8.09 10.39
C HIS A 101 -15.93 -8.75 9.19
N TRP A 102 -16.29 -10.04 9.31
CA TRP A 102 -17.00 -10.77 8.25
C TRP A 102 -18.35 -10.15 7.91
N THR A 103 -19.13 -9.72 8.91
CA THR A 103 -20.41 -9.05 8.68
C THR A 103 -20.21 -7.72 7.92
N LYS A 104 -19.21 -6.91 8.31
CA LYS A 104 -18.90 -5.67 7.60
C LYS A 104 -18.53 -5.92 6.15
N VAL A 105 -17.67 -6.91 5.90
CA VAL A 105 -17.28 -7.30 4.54
C VAL A 105 -18.52 -7.71 3.73
N ALA A 106 -19.37 -8.58 4.27
CA ALA A 106 -20.59 -9.02 3.59
C ALA A 106 -21.52 -7.85 3.22
N VAL A 107 -21.72 -6.89 4.13
CA VAL A 107 -22.56 -5.71 3.89
C VAL A 107 -21.96 -4.83 2.79
N VAL A 108 -20.66 -4.52 2.87
CA VAL A 108 -19.99 -3.70 1.85
C VAL A 108 -20.05 -4.40 0.49
N THR A 109 -19.75 -5.70 0.43
CA THR A 109 -19.85 -6.49 -0.80
C THR A 109 -21.26 -6.47 -1.38
N ALA A 110 -22.31 -6.61 -0.56
CA ALA A 110 -23.69 -6.58 -1.04
C ALA A 110 -24.07 -5.21 -1.63
N ILE A 111 -23.69 -4.12 -0.95
CA ILE A 111 -23.96 -2.75 -1.43
C ILE A 111 -23.22 -2.50 -2.75
N THR A 112 -21.94 -2.85 -2.83
CA THR A 112 -21.14 -2.70 -4.05
C THR A 112 -21.67 -3.57 -5.19
N PHE A 113 -22.12 -4.79 -4.90
CA PHE A 113 -22.71 -5.68 -5.90
C PHE A 113 -23.99 -5.10 -6.49
N VAL A 114 -24.91 -4.63 -5.65
CA VAL A 114 -26.16 -4.01 -6.12
C VAL A 114 -25.87 -2.73 -6.89
N GLY A 115 -24.94 -1.90 -6.41
CA GLY A 115 -24.53 -0.68 -7.12
C GLY A 115 -23.93 -0.97 -8.50
N ALA A 116 -23.03 -1.95 -8.60
CA ALA A 116 -22.43 -2.35 -9.87
C ALA A 116 -23.47 -2.95 -10.83
N ALA A 117 -24.34 -3.85 -10.34
CA ALA A 117 -25.41 -4.44 -11.13
C ALA A 117 -26.38 -3.37 -11.67
N PHE A 118 -26.74 -2.40 -10.82
CA PHE A 118 -27.57 -1.26 -11.20
C PHE A 118 -26.90 -0.39 -12.26
N SER A 119 -25.61 -0.04 -12.09
CA SER A 119 -24.87 0.74 -13.08
C SER A 119 -24.77 0.03 -14.45
N ILE A 120 -24.52 -1.29 -14.46
CA ILE A 120 -24.50 -2.09 -15.69
C ILE A 120 -25.88 -2.11 -16.35
N MET A 121 -26.95 -2.30 -15.58
CA MET A 121 -28.32 -2.28 -16.08
C MET A 121 -28.69 -0.90 -16.64
N ALA A 122 -28.35 0.17 -15.93
CA ALA A 122 -28.60 1.54 -16.36
C ALA A 122 -27.85 1.83 -17.66
N PHE A 123 -26.58 1.43 -17.78
CA PHE A 123 -25.79 1.58 -19.00
C PHE A 123 -26.41 0.82 -20.19
N ASN A 124 -26.76 -0.46 -20.01
CA ASN A 124 -27.38 -1.25 -21.07
C ASN A 124 -28.78 -0.76 -21.46
N ASN A 125 -29.49 -0.12 -20.53
CA ASN A 125 -30.77 0.51 -20.80
C ASN A 125 -30.60 1.86 -21.52
N ASP A 126 -29.63 2.68 -21.12
CA ASP A 126 -29.32 3.99 -21.70
C ASP A 126 -28.87 3.86 -23.17
N VAL A 127 -28.10 2.82 -23.48
CA VAL A 127 -27.66 2.50 -24.85
C VAL A 127 -28.75 1.71 -25.62
N GLU A 128 -29.91 1.46 -25.02
CA GLU A 128 -30.99 0.60 -25.56
C GLU A 128 -30.46 -0.71 -26.17
N THR A 129 -29.54 -1.38 -25.46
CA THR A 129 -28.74 -2.51 -26.00
C THR A 129 -29.60 -3.63 -26.57
N THR A 130 -30.75 -3.92 -25.96
CA THR A 130 -31.71 -4.93 -26.44
C THR A 130 -32.33 -4.57 -27.80
N LYS A 131 -32.68 -3.29 -28.01
CA LYS A 131 -33.20 -2.82 -29.30
C LYS A 131 -32.12 -2.81 -30.37
N LEU A 132 -30.90 -2.37 -30.04
CA LEU A 132 -29.77 -2.39 -30.97
C LEU A 132 -29.43 -3.82 -31.41
N PHE A 133 -29.37 -4.76 -30.46
CA PHE A 133 -29.14 -6.16 -30.78
C PHE A 133 -30.28 -6.77 -31.59
N GLY A 134 -31.53 -6.39 -31.32
CA GLY A 134 -32.69 -6.78 -32.14
C GLY A 134 -32.63 -6.26 -33.58
N GLN A 135 -32.19 -5.01 -33.77
CA GLN A 135 -32.00 -4.42 -35.11
C GLN A 135 -30.87 -5.11 -35.88
N ILE A 136 -29.71 -5.31 -35.24
CA ILE A 136 -28.56 -6.01 -35.83
C ILE A 136 -28.94 -7.45 -36.20
N TYR A 137 -29.63 -8.16 -35.31
CA TYR A 137 -30.11 -9.51 -35.55
C TYR A 137 -31.06 -9.57 -36.76
N THR A 138 -32.01 -8.62 -36.85
CA THR A 138 -32.95 -8.58 -37.97
C THR A 138 -32.26 -8.27 -39.29
N LEU A 139 -31.24 -7.39 -39.28
CA LEU A 139 -30.45 -7.04 -40.46
C LEU A 139 -29.62 -8.22 -40.97
N LEU A 140 -29.04 -9.02 -40.07
CA LEU A 140 -28.23 -10.18 -40.42
C LEU A 140 -29.06 -11.42 -40.80
N MET A 141 -30.14 -11.69 -40.05
CA MET A 141 -30.91 -12.93 -40.18
C MET A 141 -32.18 -12.79 -41.03
N GLY A 142 -32.58 -11.56 -41.37
CA GLY A 142 -33.77 -11.26 -42.18
C GLY A 142 -35.11 -11.55 -41.49
N LYS A 143 -35.11 -11.94 -40.21
CA LYS A 143 -36.31 -12.24 -39.41
C LYS A 143 -36.26 -11.47 -38.09
N GLN A 144 -37.43 -11.06 -37.62
CA GLN A 144 -37.56 -10.33 -36.36
C GLN A 144 -37.09 -11.20 -35.19
N SER A 145 -36.30 -10.59 -34.30
CA SER A 145 -35.83 -11.23 -33.07
C SER A 145 -37.01 -11.64 -32.16
N SER A 146 -36.97 -12.86 -31.64
CA SER A 146 -37.92 -13.37 -30.63
C SER A 146 -37.23 -13.54 -29.28
N GLY A 147 -37.47 -12.64 -28.33
CA GLY A 147 -36.97 -12.76 -26.96
C GLY A 147 -35.44 -12.68 -26.83
N PHE A 148 -34.86 -13.54 -26.00
CA PHE A 148 -33.42 -13.56 -25.73
C PHE A 148 -32.63 -14.04 -26.95
N THR A 149 -31.74 -13.21 -27.49
CA THR A 149 -31.02 -13.50 -28.74
C THR A 149 -29.68 -14.19 -28.54
N VAL A 150 -29.20 -14.88 -29.57
CA VAL A 150 -27.82 -15.41 -29.61
C VAL A 150 -26.78 -14.29 -29.44
N LEU A 151 -27.11 -13.07 -29.89
CA LEU A 151 -26.25 -11.89 -29.74
C LEU A 151 -26.11 -11.48 -28.26
N GLU A 152 -27.20 -11.48 -27.51
CA GLU A 152 -27.19 -11.23 -26.05
C GLU A 152 -26.42 -12.32 -25.30
N LEU A 153 -26.55 -13.58 -25.71
CA LEU A 153 -25.77 -14.68 -25.13
C LEU A 153 -24.26 -14.48 -25.35
N MET A 154 -23.85 -14.17 -26.58
CA MET A 154 -22.44 -13.92 -26.91
C MET A 154 -21.90 -12.67 -26.21
N TYR A 155 -22.73 -11.63 -26.04
CA TYR A 155 -22.39 -10.45 -25.26
C TYR A 155 -22.12 -10.81 -23.78
N CYS A 156 -23.01 -11.58 -23.14
CA CYS A 156 -22.81 -12.02 -21.76
C CYS A 156 -21.54 -12.88 -21.59
N VAL A 157 -21.31 -13.83 -22.50
CA VAL A 157 -20.08 -14.66 -22.49
C VAL A 157 -18.85 -13.80 -22.73
N GLY A 158 -18.89 -12.90 -23.71
CA GLY A 158 -17.81 -11.98 -24.03
C GLY A 158 -17.46 -11.04 -22.89
N LEU A 159 -18.47 -10.55 -22.14
CA LEU A 159 -18.23 -9.77 -20.93
C LEU A 159 -17.54 -10.59 -19.84
N ILE A 160 -18.00 -11.81 -19.58
CA ILE A 160 -17.38 -12.68 -18.56
C ILE A 160 -15.93 -12.96 -18.96
N VAL A 161 -15.68 -13.36 -20.20
CA VAL A 161 -14.33 -13.62 -20.72
C VAL A 161 -13.46 -12.37 -20.66
N GLY A 162 -13.98 -11.21 -21.06
CA GLY A 162 -13.28 -9.94 -21.03
C GLY A 162 -12.87 -9.54 -19.60
N ILE A 163 -13.77 -9.65 -18.63
CA ILE A 163 -13.49 -9.38 -17.22
C ILE A 163 -12.42 -10.35 -16.68
N LEU A 164 -12.53 -11.65 -17.01
CA LEU A 164 -11.55 -12.66 -16.58
C LEU A 164 -10.14 -12.38 -17.13
N ILE A 165 -10.04 -11.99 -18.40
CA ILE A 165 -8.76 -11.61 -19.03
C ILE A 165 -8.24 -10.32 -18.41
N PHE A 166 -9.08 -9.29 -18.24
CA PHE A 166 -8.68 -7.98 -17.72
C PHE A 166 -8.11 -8.08 -16.30
N PHE A 167 -8.77 -8.82 -15.41
CA PHE A 167 -8.30 -8.98 -14.04
C PHE A 167 -7.16 -9.97 -13.90
N ASN A 168 -6.85 -10.77 -14.93
CA ASN A 168 -5.70 -11.69 -14.98
C ASN A 168 -5.54 -12.56 -13.70
N HIS A 169 -6.62 -12.79 -12.95
CA HIS A 169 -6.62 -13.46 -11.66
C HIS A 169 -7.92 -14.25 -11.50
N PHE A 170 -7.81 -15.58 -11.44
CA PHE A 170 -8.95 -16.45 -11.18
C PHE A 170 -8.59 -17.53 -10.16
N GLY A 171 -9.34 -17.59 -9.06
CA GLY A 171 -9.22 -18.66 -8.06
C GLY A 171 -7.81 -18.85 -7.47
N GLY A 172 -7.01 -17.78 -7.37
CA GLY A 172 -5.65 -17.83 -6.81
C GLY A 172 -4.53 -18.12 -7.83
N LYS A 173 -4.83 -18.31 -9.12
CA LYS A 173 -3.82 -18.42 -10.19
C LYS A 173 -3.84 -17.17 -11.07
N LYS A 174 -2.65 -16.62 -11.35
CA LYS A 174 -2.45 -15.55 -12.35
C LYS A 174 -2.23 -16.19 -13.71
N PHE A 175 -2.84 -15.64 -14.77
CA PHE A 175 -2.60 -16.14 -16.14
C PHE A 175 -1.30 -15.56 -16.74
N SER A 176 -0.90 -14.36 -16.33
CA SER A 176 0.41 -13.73 -16.59
C SER A 176 1.12 -13.33 -15.29
N VAL A 177 2.45 -13.20 -15.35
CA VAL A 177 3.33 -12.73 -14.26
C VAL A 177 3.19 -11.22 -14.03
N ASP A 178 2.66 -10.49 -15.03
CA ASP A 178 2.47 -9.05 -14.97
C ASP A 178 1.47 -8.63 -13.89
N PRO A 179 1.68 -7.47 -13.23
CA PRO A 179 0.74 -6.96 -12.25
C PRO A 179 -0.59 -6.64 -12.94
N THR A 180 -1.69 -6.95 -12.26
CA THR A 180 -3.03 -6.61 -12.78
C THR A 180 -3.21 -5.09 -12.78
N PRO A 181 -4.06 -4.52 -13.65
CA PRO A 181 -4.34 -3.08 -13.63
C PRO A 181 -4.75 -2.57 -12.25
N MET A 182 -5.55 -3.35 -11.52
CA MET A 182 -5.94 -3.03 -10.14
C MET A 182 -4.75 -3.06 -9.17
N GLU A 183 -3.83 -4.02 -9.31
CA GLU A 183 -2.60 -4.03 -8.51
C GLU A 183 -1.71 -2.80 -8.78
N VAL A 184 -1.68 -2.30 -10.02
CA VAL A 184 -0.94 -1.08 -10.38
C VAL A 184 -1.58 0.14 -9.73
N GLU A 185 -2.90 0.32 -9.88
CA GLU A 185 -3.64 1.43 -9.28
C GLU A 185 -3.55 1.43 -7.75
N MET A 186 -3.62 0.25 -7.11
CA MET A 186 -3.44 0.14 -5.67
C MET A 186 -2.03 0.57 -5.23
N ARG A 187 -0.98 0.22 -5.99
CA ARG A 187 0.38 0.68 -5.69
C ARG A 187 0.53 2.19 -5.87
N LEU A 188 -0.06 2.77 -6.91
CA LEU A 188 -0.06 4.22 -7.11
C LEU A 188 -0.77 4.93 -5.96
N TYR A 189 -1.96 4.45 -5.60
CA TYR A 189 -2.72 4.97 -4.46
C TYR A 189 -1.95 4.88 -3.14
N GLU A 190 -1.29 3.75 -2.85
CA GLU A 190 -0.46 3.60 -1.66
C GLU A 190 0.72 4.58 -1.66
N ASN A 191 1.41 4.75 -2.79
CA ASN A 191 2.50 5.71 -2.94
C ASN A 191 2.04 7.16 -2.72
N ASP A 192 0.86 7.50 -3.25
CA ASP A 192 0.26 8.83 -3.10
C ASP A 192 -0.10 9.12 -1.64
N ILE A 193 -0.66 8.13 -0.93
CA ILE A 193 -0.91 8.24 0.51
C ILE A 193 0.39 8.46 1.26
N GLN A 194 1.43 7.66 0.99
CA GLN A 194 2.70 7.75 1.69
C GLN A 194 3.36 9.11 1.48
N THR A 195 3.41 9.58 0.23
CA THR A 195 3.94 10.90 -0.12
C THR A 195 3.17 12.01 0.59
N THR A 196 1.83 11.97 0.52
CA THR A 196 0.96 12.94 1.18
C THR A 196 1.13 12.94 2.70
N LEU A 197 1.36 11.77 3.30
CA LEU A 197 1.63 11.67 4.75
C LEU A 197 2.96 12.32 5.10
N ILE A 198 4.04 12.04 4.36
CA ILE A 198 5.36 12.64 4.58
C ILE A 198 5.26 14.16 4.48
N GLU A 199 4.67 14.68 3.39
CA GLU A 199 4.48 16.12 3.19
C GLU A 199 3.67 16.77 4.32
N ASN A 200 2.61 16.12 4.80
CA ASN A 200 1.79 16.64 5.90
C ASN A 200 2.55 16.66 7.24
N TYR A 201 3.37 15.65 7.53
CA TYR A 201 4.19 15.63 8.74
C TYR A 201 5.29 16.67 8.69
N SER A 202 5.90 16.86 7.51
CA SER A 202 6.92 17.88 7.28
C SER A 202 6.33 19.29 7.45
N ARG A 203 5.18 19.58 6.80
CA ARG A 203 4.46 20.85 6.93
C ARG A 203 4.04 21.18 8.37
N LYS A 204 3.76 20.16 9.18
CA LYS A 204 3.36 20.33 10.60
C LYS A 204 4.54 20.31 11.57
N GLU A 205 5.77 20.19 11.06
CA GLU A 205 7.01 20.00 11.86
C GLU A 205 6.90 18.83 12.87
N LYS A 206 6.10 17.82 12.52
CA LYS A 206 5.92 16.60 13.34
C LYS A 206 6.83 15.46 12.91
N GLU A 207 7.55 15.64 11.81
CA GLU A 207 8.63 14.75 11.40
C GLU A 207 9.76 14.75 12.44
N LEU A 208 10.33 13.56 12.67
CA LEU A 208 11.49 13.40 13.53
C LEU A 208 12.75 13.61 12.69
N ASP A 209 13.20 14.86 12.67
CA ASP A 209 14.38 15.31 11.92
C ASP A 209 15.53 15.75 12.85
N VAL A 210 16.73 15.87 12.30
CA VAL A 210 17.94 16.27 13.02
C VAL A 210 17.79 17.69 13.55
N GLY A 211 18.14 17.87 14.83
CA GLY A 211 18.07 19.18 15.49
C GLY A 211 16.67 19.62 15.97
N LYS A 212 15.58 18.93 15.61
CA LYS A 212 14.23 19.19 16.16
C LYS A 212 14.02 18.40 17.46
N THR A 213 13.82 19.08 18.59
CA THR A 213 13.36 18.46 19.84
C THR A 213 11.87 18.17 19.75
N THR A 214 11.46 16.94 20.08
CA THR A 214 10.06 16.49 20.18
C THR A 214 9.20 17.50 20.95
N SER A 215 8.46 18.33 20.23
CA SER A 215 7.24 18.92 20.75
C SER A 215 6.23 17.79 20.85
N ALA A 216 6.22 17.11 22.00
CA ALA A 216 5.12 16.25 22.38
C ALA A 216 3.89 17.14 22.52
N GLY A 217 3.19 17.34 21.40
CA GLY A 217 1.96 18.12 21.34
C GLY A 217 0.93 17.46 22.24
N THR A 218 0.70 18.07 23.40
CA THR A 218 -0.46 17.86 24.25
C THR A 218 -1.72 17.89 23.39
N HIS A 219 -2.34 16.73 23.17
CA HIS A 219 -3.69 16.66 22.63
C HIS A 219 -4.63 17.31 23.66
N ARG A 220 -5.14 18.51 23.34
CA ARG A 220 -6.34 19.04 23.97
C ARG A 220 -7.55 18.25 23.48
N ALA A 221 -8.43 17.94 24.44
CA ALA A 221 -9.68 17.20 24.32
C ALA A 221 -10.64 17.79 23.29
#